data_AF-I4VR73-F1
#
_entry.id   AF-I4VR73-F1
#
_cell.length_a   1.000
_cell.length_b   1.000
_cell.length_c   1.000
_cell.angle_alpha   90.00
_cell.angle_beta   90.00
_cell.angle_gamma   90.00
#
_symmetry.space_group_name_H-M   'P 1'
#
loop_
_entity.id
_entity.type
_entity.pdbx_description
1 polymer ?
#
loop_
_entity_poly.entity_id
_entity_poly.type
_entity_poly.pdbx_seq_one_letter_code
_entity_poly.pdbx_strand_id
1 'polypeptide(L)' 'MLAELRMEHRDLDAAIEQLATTLGRDELQLTRLKKRKLLLKDHISRLESKLIPDLDA' A
#
# COMPACT_ATOMS: atom_id res chain seq x y z
N MET A 1 -4.06 -8.52 -11.99
CA MET A 1 -2.95 -9.47 -11.65
C MET A 1 -2.09 -8.89 -10.52
N LEU A 2 -1.30 -9.66 -9.76
CA LEU A 2 -0.42 -9.19 -8.66
C LEU A 2 0.40 -7.91 -9.00
N ALA A 3 0.83 -7.78 -10.26
CA ALA A 3 1.51 -6.60 -10.77
C ALA A 3 0.70 -5.29 -10.64
N GLU A 4 -0.62 -5.33 -10.87
CA GLU A 4 -1.52 -4.17 -10.71
C GLU A 4 -1.60 -3.74 -9.24
N LEU A 5 -1.73 -4.70 -8.31
CA LEU A 5 -1.75 -4.39 -6.87
C LEU A 5 -0.42 -3.77 -6.41
N ARG A 6 0.71 -4.28 -6.93
CA ARG A 6 2.04 -3.71 -6.68
C ARG A 6 2.19 -2.31 -7.28
N MET A 7 1.59 -2.05 -8.44
CA MET A 7 1.58 -0.72 -9.06
C MET A 7 0.75 0.25 -8.21
N GLU A 8 -0.49 -0.12 -7.87
CA GLU A 8 -1.37 0.69 -7.01
C GLU A 8 -0.73 0.99 -5.65
N HIS A 9 -0.03 0.03 -5.06
CA HIS A 9 0.71 0.24 -3.81
C HIS A 9 1.82 1.28 -3.96
N ARG A 10 2.56 1.30 -5.08
CA ARG A 10 3.59 2.32 -5.35
C ARG A 10 2.98 3.69 -5.60
N ASP A 11 1.87 3.74 -6.33
CA ASP A 11 1.16 4.99 -6.60
C ASP A 11 0.64 5.62 -5.31
N LEU A 12 0.12 4.79 -4.40
CA LEU A 12 -0.26 5.24 -3.05
C LEU A 12 0.93 5.75 -2.25
N ASP A 13 2.11 5.17 -2.43
CA ASP A 13 3.31 5.64 -1.74
C ASP A 13 3.70 7.05 -2.20
N ALA A 14 3.75 7.25 -3.52
CA ALA A 14 4.03 8.55 -4.12
C ALA A 14 2.98 9.60 -3.68
N ALA A 15 1.70 9.24 -3.66
CA ALA A 15 0.63 10.13 -3.18
C ALA A 15 0.77 10.48 -1.69
N ILE A 16 1.20 9.54 -0.86
CA ILE A 16 1.47 9.77 0.57
C ILE A 16 2.65 10.72 0.75
N GLU A 17 3.74 10.53 0.01
CA GLU A 17 4.93 11.40 0.09
C GLU A 17 4.60 12.84 -0.33
N GLN A 18 3.87 13.01 -1.44
CA GLN A 18 3.42 14.31 -1.91
C GLN A 18 2.51 15.01 -0.88
N LEU A 19 1.51 14.29 -0.36
CA LEU A 19 0.61 14.86 0.64
C LEU A 19 1.34 15.18 1.95
N ALA A 20 2.29 14.33 2.37
CA ALA A 20 3.05 14.54 3.59
C ALA A 20 3.94 15.78 3.55
N THR A 21 4.41 16.19 2.36
CA THR A 21 5.27 17.36 2.16
C THR A 21 4.50 18.65 1.88
N THR A 22 3.17 18.57 1.72
CA THR A 22 2.31 19.72 1.45
C THR A 22 2.07 20.55 2.72
N LEU A 23 2.21 21.88 2.63
CA LEU A 23 1.84 22.82 3.69
C LEU A 23 0.33 22.80 3.91
N GLY A 24 -0.11 22.66 5.16
CA GLY A 24 -1.55 22.54 5.49
C GLY A 24 -2.17 21.21 5.10
N ARG A 25 -1.37 20.14 4.99
CA ARG A 25 -1.83 18.79 4.64
C ARG A 25 -3.01 18.31 5.48
N ASP A 26 -3.93 17.60 4.83
CA ASP A 26 -5.03 16.91 5.50
C ASP A 26 -4.51 15.62 6.16
N GLU A 27 -4.29 15.67 7.48
CA GLU A 27 -3.85 14.52 8.30
C GLU A 27 -4.84 13.34 8.25
N LEU A 28 -6.13 13.60 8.11
CA LEU A 28 -7.15 12.54 8.02
C LEU A 28 -7.06 11.85 6.65
N GLN A 29 -6.84 12.61 5.57
CA GLN A 29 -6.57 12.06 4.25
C GLN A 29 -5.26 11.25 4.25
N LEU A 30 -4.19 11.76 4.86
CA LEU A 30 -2.93 11.05 4.99
C LEU A 30 -3.10 9.72 5.73
N THR A 31 -3.87 9.73 6.82
CA THR A 31 -4.19 8.52 7.59
C THR A 31 -4.99 7.50 6.77
N ARG A 32 -5.99 7.96 6.00
CA ARG A 32 -6.77 7.10 5.10
C ARG A 32 -5.91 6.45 4.02
N LEU A 33 -5.00 7.21 3.40
CA LEU A 33 -4.08 6.69 2.37
C LEU A 33 -3.12 5.64 2.96
N LYS A 34 -2.52 5.91 4.12
CA LYS A 34 -1.66 4.96 4.83
C LYS A 34 -2.40 3.66 5.17
N LYS A 35 -3.65 3.75 5.64
CA LYS A 35 -4.48 2.57 5.91
C LYS A 35 -4.75 1.76 4.65
N ARG A 36 -5.07 2.42 3.52
CA ARG A 36 -5.26 1.75 2.24
C ARG A 36 -3.98 1.06 1.76
N LYS A 37 -2.83 1.73 1.87
CA LYS A 37 -1.51 1.16 1.54
C LYS A 37 -1.22 -0.10 2.35
N LEU A 38 -1.51 -0.09 3.66
CA LEU A 38 -1.35 -1.26 4.54
C LEU A 38 -2.21 -2.45 4.07
N LEU A 39 -3.50 -2.21 3.79
CA LEU A 39 -4.40 -3.26 3.30
C LEU A 39 -3.93 -3.86 1.97
N LEU A 40 -3.41 -3.03 1.06
CA LEU A 40 -2.83 -3.49 -0.20
C LEU A 40 -1.58 -4.32 0.01
N LYS A 41 -0.69 -3.90 0.91
CA LYS A 41 0.49 -4.70 1.30
C LYS A 41 0.06 -6.07 1.80
N ASP A 42 -0.89 -6.13 2.74
CA ASP A 42 -1.38 -7.40 3.29
C ASP A 42 -2.01 -8.29 2.20
N HIS A 43 -2.73 -7.70 1.24
CA HIS A 43 -3.31 -8.44 0.12
C HIS A 43 -2.24 -8.98 -0.83
N ILE A 44 -1.24 -8.17 -1.16
CA ILE A 44 -0.07 -8.57 -1.95
C ILE A 44 0.63 -9.75 -1.29
N SER A 45 0.95 -9.64 0.00
CA SER A 45 1.62 -10.71 0.75
C SER A 45 0.79 -11.99 0.76
N ARG A 46 -0.52 -11.91 0.99
CA ARG A 46 -1.41 -13.10 0.93
C ARG A 46 -1.44 -13.75 -0.46
N LEU A 47 -1.35 -12.98 -1.53
CA LEU A 47 -1.33 -13.52 -2.90
C LEU A 47 0.04 -14.11 -3.24
N GLU A 48 1.12 -13.49 -2.76
CA GLU A 48 2.49 -14.01 -2.89
C GLU A 48 2.64 -15.34 -2.15
N SER A 49 2.15 -15.44 -0.91
CA SER A 49 2.13 -16.70 -0.15
C SER A 49 1.24 -17.79 -0.75
N LYS A 50 0.26 -17.44 -1.61
CA LYS A 50 -0.51 -18.42 -2.38
C LYS A 50 0.22 -18.90 -3.63
N LEU A 51 1.08 -18.06 -4.21
CA LEU A 51 1.92 -18.39 -5.37
C LEU A 51 3.17 -19.19 -4.95
N ILE A 52 3.69 -18.94 -3.75
CA ILE A 52 4.80 -19.65 -3.13
C ILE A 52 4.21 -20.38 -1.92
N PRO A 53 3.70 -21.63 -2.08
CA PRO A 53 3.24 -22.38 -0.93
C PRO A 53 4.47 -22.65 -0.05
N ASP A 54 4.38 -22.22 1.20
CA ASP A 54 5.42 -22.16 2.24
C ASP A 54 6.41 -20.99 2.19
N LEU A 55 6.22 -20.08 3.15
CA LEU A 55 7.23 -19.48 4.03
C LEU A 55 6.47 -18.59 5.03
N ASP A 56 5.91 -19.20 6.09
CA ASP A 56 5.75 -18.62 7.44
C ASP A 56 4.89 -19.56 8.31
N ALA A 57 5.58 -20.52 8.96
CA ALA A 57 5.16 -21.24 10.17
C ALA A 57 6.03 -20.76 11.34
#